data_AF-A0A8S2Z794-F1
#
_entry.id   AF-A0A8S2Z794-F1
#
_cell.length_a   1.000
_cell.length_b   1.000
_cell.length_c   1.000
_cell.angle_alpha   90.00
_cell.angle_beta   90.00
_cell.angle_gamma   90.00
#
_symmetry.space_group_name_H-M   'P 1'
#
loop_
_entity.id
_entity.type
_entity.pdbx_description
1 polymer ?
#
loop_
_entity_poly.entity_id
_entity_poly.type
_entity_poly.pdbx_seq_one_letter_code
_entity_poly.pdbx_strand_id
1 'polypeptide(L)' 'ASAIVHLHQNHIIYLDLKSENILVWNMPQPRLPSNGQVLVKLSDFSISRVLSSIGTKGFAGTE' A
#
# COMPACT_ATOMS: atom_id res chain seq x y z
N ALA A 1 -2.18 -10.23 -1.72
CA ALA A 1 -3.32 -9.58 -2.39
C ALA A 1 -4.14 -8.67 -1.46
N SER A 2 -4.45 -9.06 -0.22
CA SER A 2 -5.33 -8.29 0.69
C SER A 2 -4.97 -6.80 0.86
N ALA A 3 -3.69 -6.45 0.99
CA ALA A 3 -3.25 -5.06 1.14
C ALA A 3 -3.62 -4.18 -0.07
N ILE A 4 -3.41 -4.66 -1.30
CA ILE A 4 -3.75 -3.91 -2.51
C ILE A 4 -5.27 -3.74 -2.66
N VAL A 5 -6.03 -4.79 -2.34
CA VAL A 5 -7.49 -4.73 -2.31
C VAL A 5 -7.96 -3.63 -1.34
N HIS A 6 -7.36 -3.57 -0.15
CA HIS A 6 -7.67 -2.53 0.83
C HIS A 6 -7.34 -1.12 0.30
N LEU A 7 -6.20 -0.93 -0.37
CA LEU A 7 -5.85 0.37 -0.95
C LEU A 7 -6.85 0.81 -2.03
N HIS A 8 -7.23 -0.11 -2.92
CA HIS A 8 -8.19 0.19 -3.99
C HIS A 8 -9.60 0.50 -3.46
N GLN A 9 -10.04 -0.16 -2.39
CA GLN A 9 -11.28 0.17 -1.69
C GLN A 9 -11.27 1.60 -1.14
N ASN A 10 -10.10 2.12 -0.79
CA ASN A 10 -9.90 3.48 -0.30
C ASN A 10 -9.46 4.46 -1.41
N HIS A 11 -9.67 4.10 -2.68
CA HIS A 11 -9.31 4.93 -3.84
C HIS A 11 -7.82 5.28 -3.90
N ILE A 12 -6.93 4.45 -3.33
CA ILE A 12 -5.48 4.65 -3.39
C ILE A 12 -4.88 3.72 -4.44
N ILE A 13 -4.14 4.29 -5.40
CA ILE A 13 -3.30 3.52 -6.32
C ILE A 13 -1.88 3.51 -5.78
N TYR A 14 -1.37 2.31 -5.49
CA TYR A 14 0.04 2.08 -5.16
C TYR A 14 0.85 1.82 -6.43
N LEU A 15 1.72 2.76 -6.80
CA LEU A 15 2.38 2.75 -8.11
C LEU A 15 3.78 2.14 -8.14
N ASP A 16 4.34 1.77 -6.98
CA ASP A 16 5.72 1.27 -6.86
C ASP A 16 5.78 -0.17 -6.32
N LEU A 17 5.04 -1.09 -6.97
CA LEU A 17 4.99 -2.48 -6.53
C LEU A 17 6.25 -3.25 -6.95
N LYS A 18 7.18 -3.37 -6.00
CA LYS A 18 8.44 -4.12 -6.12
C LYS A 18 8.85 -4.72 -4.79
N SER A 19 9.72 -5.73 -4.83
CA SER A 19 10.21 -6.48 -3.65
C SER A 19 10.83 -5.59 -2.58
N GLU A 20 11.50 -4.51 -2.98
CA GLU A 20 12.19 -3.55 -2.14
C GLU A 20 11.22 -2.77 -1.25
N ASN A 21 9.98 -2.60 -1.70
CA ASN A 21 8.93 -1.94 -0.93
C ASN A 21 8.00 -2.92 -0.20
N ILE A 22 8.37 -4.22 -0.18
CA ILE A 22 7.67 -5.23 0.62
C ILE A 22 8.47 -5.50 1.88
N LEU A 23 7.93 -5.07 3.02
CA LEU A 23 8.49 -5.37 4.32
C LEU A 23 8.01 -6.74 4.77
N VAL A 24 8.95 -7.65 4.98
CA VAL A 24 8.70 -9.00 5.50
C VAL A 24 9.39 -9.12 6.85
N TRP A 25 8.62 -9.42 7.90
CA TRP A 25 9.19 -9.59 9.23
C TRP A 25 8.52 -10.69 10.04
N ASN A 26 9.29 -11.27 10.95
CA ASN A 26 8.82 -12.16 12.00
C ASN A 26 9.40 -11.65 13.32
N MET A 27 8.55 -11.03 14.15
CA MET A 27 8.96 -10.56 15.47
C MET A 27 8.52 -11.59 16.51
N PRO A 28 9.46 -12.30 17.15
CA PRO A 28 9.09 -13.23 18.21
C PRO A 28 8.52 -12.44 19.40
N GLN A 29 7.41 -12.92 19.96
CA GLN A 29 6.90 -12.33 21.20
C GLN A 29 7.86 -12.66 22.36
N PRO A 30 8.17 -11.69 23.24
CA PRO A 30 9.03 -11.96 24.38
C PRO A 30 8.47 -13.11 25.23
N ARG A 31 9.33 -14.10 25.52
CA ARG A 31 9.00 -15.28 26.35
C ARG A 31 8.05 -16.30 25.71
N LEU A 32 7.76 -16.20 24.41
CA LEU A 32 6.98 -17.20 23.68
C LEU A 32 7.79 -17.74 22.49
N PRO A 33 7.66 -19.04 22.18
CA PRO A 33 8.27 -19.59 20.98
C PRO A 33 7.70 -18.89 19.74
N SER A 34 8.52 -18.64 18.73
CA SER A 34 8.03 -18.06 17.48
C SER A 34 6.99 -19.01 16.88
N ASN A 35 5.81 -18.50 16.57
CA ASN A 35 4.75 -19.26 15.91
C ASN A 35 4.99 -19.42 14.39
N GLY A 36 6.17 -19.03 13.89
CA GLY A 36 6.48 -19.02 12.46
C GLY A 36 5.68 -18.00 11.65
N GLN A 37 4.95 -17.08 12.30
CA GLN A 37 4.12 -16.11 11.61
C GLN A 37 5.00 -15.04 10.95
N VAL A 38 4.91 -14.96 9.62
CA VAL A 38 5.53 -13.91 8.84
C VAL A 38 4.48 -12.85 8.50
N LEU A 39 4.77 -11.60 8.84
CA LEU A 39 3.96 -10.45 8.50
C LEU A 39 4.54 -9.78 7.26
N VAL A 40 3.64 -9.40 6.35
CA VAL A 40 3.98 -8.73 5.08
C VAL A 40 3.25 -7.39 5.03
N LYS A 41 4.00 -6.31 4.84
CA LYS A 41 3.44 -4.94 4.70
C LYS A 41 4.06 -4.21 3.52
N LEU A 42 3.30 -3.28 2.96
CA LEU A 42 3.78 -2.34 1.94
C LEU A 42 4.47 -1.16 2.62
N SER A 43 5.54 -0.65 2.01
CA SER A 43 6.22 0.59 2.38
C SER A 43 6.33 1.54 1.19
N ASP A 44 6.97 2.69 1.39
CA ASP A 44 7.26 3.68 0.34
C ASP A 44 6.04 4.07 -0.51
N PHE A 45 5.16 4.86 0.09
CA PHE A 45 3.97 5.40 -0.57
C PHE A 45 4.26 6.71 -1.32
N SER A 46 5.52 7.07 -1.53
CA SER A 46 5.93 8.37 -2.06
C SER A 46 5.29 8.72 -3.40
N ILE A 47 5.10 7.74 -4.29
CA ILE A 47 4.42 7.92 -5.58
C ILE A 47 2.99 7.39 -5.62
N SER A 48 2.40 7.03 -4.47
CA SER A 48 1.01 6.60 -4.40
C SER A 48 0.06 7.77 -4.65
N ARG A 49 -1.11 7.49 -5.26
CA ARG A 49 -2.11 8.53 -5.57
C ARG A 49 -3.46 8.20 -4.98
N VAL A 50 -4.07 9.18 -4.31
CA VAL A 50 -5.49 9.14 -3.94
C VAL A 50 -6.29 9.61 -5.16
N LEU A 51 -7.21 8.78 -5.64
CA LEU A 51 -8.20 9.17 -6.62
C LEU A 51 -9.27 9.97 -5.88
N SER A 52 -9.47 11.22 -6.31
CA SER A 52 -10.65 11.96 -5.90
C SER A 52 -11.88 11.30 -6.55
N SER A 53 -12.94 11.09 -5.77
CA SER A 53 -14.25 10.68 -6.28
C SER A 53 -14.93 11.76 -7.13
N ILE A 54 -14.41 13.00 -7.10
CA ILE A 54 -14.79 14.05 -8.02
C ILE A 54 -14.06 13.75 -9.33
N GLY A 55 -14.78 13.12 -10.25
CA GLY A 55 -14.33 12.79 -11.59
C GLY A 55 -13.54 13.95 -12.21
N THR A 56 -12.52 13.59 -12.98
CA THR A 56 -11.68 14.51 -13.75
C THR A 56 -12.53 15.45 -14.60
N LYS A 57 -12.96 16.58 -14.02
CA LYS A 57 -13.29 17.78 -14.78
C LYS A 57 -11.97 18.21 -15.38
N GLY A 58 -11.85 17.96 -16.69
CA GLY A 58 -10.61 18.04 -17.42
C GLY A 58 -9.78 19.25 -17.05
N PHE A 59 -8.47 19.05 -16.88
CA PHE A 59 -7.51 20.04 -17.31
C PHE A 59 -7.56 20.11 -18.84
N ALA A 60 -8.70 20.57 -19.37
CA ALA A 60 -8.74 21.23 -20.65
C ALA A 60 -8.20 22.63 -20.36
N GLY A 61 -7.08 22.97 -21.00
CA GLY A 61 -6.52 24.32 -20.92
C GLY A 61 -7.55 25.37 -21.34
N THR A 62 -7.48 26.52 -20.65
CA THR A 62 -7.88 27.91 -20.99
C THR A 62 -7.95 28.65 -19.64
N GLU A 63 -7.33 29.80 -19.40
CA GLU A 63 -6.74 30.85 -20.28
C GLU A 63 -5.33 31.26 -19.80
#